data_AF-A0A972J2M9-F1
#
_entry.id   AF-A0A972J2M9-F1
#
_cell.length_a   1.000
_cell.length_b   1.000
_cell.length_c   1.000
_cell.angle_alpha   90.00
_cell.angle_beta   90.00
_cell.angle_gamma   90.00
#
_symmetry.space_group_name_H-M   'P 1'
#
loop_
_entity.id
_entity.type
_entity.pdbx_description
1 polymer ?
#
loop_
_entity_poly.entity_id
_entity_poly.type
_entity_poly.pdbx_seq_one_letter_code
_entity_poly.pdbx_strand_id
1 'polypeptide(L)'
;MPMKIRLLEKDNKKDIRAFKKLPFRLYRGNPYWVPPFPGLVEKAMSPSRHPFYAHSEADFFLVEEGSEVLGRIAVLHNRNYSQHHHKQIAFFYYFECENDQQVANLLFSAIEDWCTQRKIEQISGPRGFLRSDGIGMLIEGFDQLPAMGVPYNLPYYQNLVEGAGYTKSHDHYSGYLDRHPEPFIHKIAEKVLQKGQFQVVNFTSINQLLEWIPRVDEVEHRAFVNNPSFFPSTAAEFEALSRNILAIADPRFIKIIQHNDEVAGFIVAYLNINRALQLSKGRLFPFGWLFYLIEKKTSRILDVNGVGLLPEYQGLGGNALLYSELDKVTRSTRIKKAEIVQVDERNLRSKADMGNLGVIFSKTHRTYIKDLSSS
;
A
#
# COMPACT_ATOMS: atom_id res chain seq x y z
N MET A 1 -17.22 16.95 -28.71
CA MET A 1 -18.37 17.22 -27.80
C MET A 1 -17.80 17.94 -26.59
N PRO A 2 -18.49 18.79 -25.82
CA PRO A 2 -17.85 19.43 -24.67
C PRO A 2 -17.46 18.39 -23.61
N MET A 3 -16.30 18.59 -22.96
CA MET A 3 -15.90 17.79 -21.80
C MET A 3 -16.88 18.01 -20.64
N LYS A 4 -17.25 16.94 -19.96
CA LYS A 4 -18.20 16.96 -18.84
C LYS A 4 -17.66 16.18 -17.65
N ILE A 5 -17.70 16.81 -16.48
CA ILE A 5 -17.51 16.14 -15.19
C ILE A 5 -18.79 15.41 -14.79
N ARG A 6 -18.67 14.17 -14.29
CA ARG A 6 -19.80 13.36 -13.85
C ARG A 6 -19.49 12.67 -12.53
N LEU A 7 -20.33 12.94 -11.53
CA LEU A 7 -20.39 12.15 -10.30
C LEU A 7 -20.98 10.77 -10.61
N LEU A 8 -20.32 9.72 -10.15
CA LEU A 8 -20.74 8.34 -10.36
C LEU A 8 -21.67 7.86 -9.26
N GLU A 9 -22.65 7.06 -9.66
CA GLU A 9 -23.53 6.35 -8.74
C GLU A 9 -22.82 5.11 -8.21
N LYS A 10 -22.69 5.02 -6.88
CA LYS A 10 -22.16 3.85 -6.18
C LYS A 10 -23.08 2.64 -6.39
N ASP A 11 -22.53 1.43 -6.39
CA ASP A 11 -23.23 0.17 -6.75
C ASP A 11 -23.79 0.09 -8.19
N ASN A 12 -23.70 1.14 -9.00
CA ASN A 12 -24.14 1.12 -10.39
C ASN A 12 -23.13 0.36 -11.28
N LYS A 13 -23.58 -0.76 -11.87
CA LYS A 13 -22.72 -1.63 -12.70
C LYS A 13 -22.11 -0.92 -13.92
N LYS A 14 -22.78 0.06 -14.51
CA LYS A 14 -22.26 0.80 -15.68
C LYS A 14 -21.15 1.76 -15.25
N ASP A 15 -21.36 2.49 -14.16
CA ASP A 15 -20.38 3.44 -13.64
C ASP A 15 -19.13 2.76 -13.11
N ILE A 16 -19.30 1.68 -12.35
CA ILE A 16 -18.20 0.83 -11.91
C ILE A 16 -17.37 0.34 -13.11
N ARG A 17 -18.04 -0.09 -14.18
CA ARG A 17 -17.36 -0.56 -15.39
C ARG A 17 -16.60 0.57 -16.09
N ALA A 18 -17.20 1.76 -16.21
CA ALA A 18 -16.56 2.92 -16.81
C ALA A 18 -15.30 3.32 -16.03
N PHE A 19 -15.43 3.46 -14.71
CA PHE A 19 -14.33 3.81 -13.80
C PHE A 19 -13.18 2.80 -13.86
N LYS A 20 -13.50 1.49 -13.91
CA LYS A 20 -12.50 0.43 -14.01
C LYS A 20 -11.77 0.35 -15.35
N LYS A 21 -12.42 0.73 -16.45
CA LYS A 21 -11.90 0.47 -17.81
C LYS A 21 -10.78 1.41 -18.19
N LEU A 22 -10.79 2.66 -17.69
CA LEU A 22 -9.84 3.70 -18.09
C LEU A 22 -8.36 3.28 -17.96
N PRO A 23 -7.87 2.77 -16.81
CA PRO A 23 -6.46 2.36 -16.70
C PRO A 23 -6.04 1.32 -17.74
N PHE A 24 -6.89 0.32 -18.02
CA PHE A 24 -6.55 -0.70 -19.03
C PHE A 24 -6.35 -0.10 -20.43
N ARG A 25 -6.94 1.08 -20.71
CA ARG A 25 -6.71 1.82 -21.94
C ARG A 25 -5.41 2.63 -21.86
N LEU A 26 -5.21 3.41 -20.80
CA LEU A 26 -4.05 4.29 -20.62
C LEU A 26 -2.72 3.51 -20.55
N TYR A 27 -2.69 2.38 -19.86
CA TYR A 27 -1.49 1.56 -19.67
C TYR A 27 -1.33 0.45 -20.71
N ARG A 28 -2.06 0.51 -21.83
CA ARG A 28 -1.97 -0.52 -22.87
C ARG A 28 -0.53 -0.63 -23.39
N GLY A 29 0.07 -1.80 -23.23
CA GLY A 29 1.43 -2.07 -23.69
C GLY A 29 2.53 -1.63 -22.73
N ASN A 30 2.20 -1.01 -21.59
CA ASN A 30 3.19 -0.71 -20.55
C ASN A 30 3.59 -2.03 -19.83
N PRO A 31 4.89 -2.40 -19.80
CA PRO A 31 5.35 -3.67 -19.23
C PRO A 31 5.42 -3.66 -17.70
N TYR A 32 5.31 -2.48 -17.06
CA TYR A 32 5.49 -2.29 -15.61
C TYR A 32 4.17 -2.06 -14.88
N TRP A 33 3.12 -1.61 -15.58
CA TRP A 33 1.81 -1.42 -14.98
C TRP A 33 1.17 -2.76 -14.61
N VAL A 34 0.57 -2.80 -13.43
CA VAL A 34 -0.08 -3.98 -12.87
C VAL A 34 -1.55 -3.65 -12.61
N PRO A 35 -2.51 -4.43 -13.15
CA PRO A 35 -3.91 -4.20 -12.88
C PRO A 35 -4.25 -4.44 -11.40
N PRO A 36 -5.24 -3.73 -10.84
CA PRO A 36 -5.67 -3.96 -9.47
C PRO A 36 -6.21 -5.37 -9.30
N PHE A 37 -6.17 -5.88 -8.06
CA PHE A 37 -6.76 -7.18 -7.76
C PHE A 37 -8.24 -7.26 -8.14
N PRO A 38 -8.70 -8.44 -8.59
CA PRO A 38 -10.09 -8.64 -8.96
C PRO A 38 -11.05 -8.20 -7.85
N GLY A 39 -12.04 -7.38 -8.20
CA GLY A 39 -13.09 -6.96 -7.28
C GLY A 39 -12.76 -5.77 -6.37
N LEU A 40 -11.51 -5.30 -6.31
CA LEU A 40 -11.15 -4.19 -5.40
C LEU A 40 -11.90 -2.90 -5.71
N VAL A 41 -11.92 -2.48 -6.97
CA VAL A 41 -12.64 -1.27 -7.39
C VAL A 41 -14.14 -1.43 -7.19
N GLU A 42 -14.70 -2.61 -7.49
CA GLU A 42 -16.12 -2.89 -7.22
C GLU A 42 -16.47 -2.81 -5.74
N LYS A 43 -15.59 -3.32 -4.87
CA LYS A 43 -15.78 -3.24 -3.41
C LYS A 43 -15.67 -1.79 -2.95
N ALA A 44 -14.65 -1.06 -3.41
CA ALA A 44 -14.46 0.35 -3.09
C ALA A 44 -15.65 1.22 -3.51
N MET A 45 -16.32 0.92 -4.62
CA MET A 45 -17.52 1.65 -5.08
C MET A 45 -18.84 1.09 -4.51
N SER A 46 -18.80 0.29 -3.44
CA SER A 46 -19.97 -0.39 -2.86
C SER A 46 -20.04 -0.16 -1.35
N PRO A 47 -20.84 0.85 -0.90
CA PRO A 47 -21.01 1.18 0.51
C PRO A 47 -21.38 0.00 1.41
N SER A 48 -22.22 -0.91 0.91
CA SER A 48 -22.66 -2.09 1.65
C SER A 48 -21.58 -3.17 1.81
N ARG A 49 -20.48 -3.09 1.04
CA ARG A 49 -19.47 -4.16 0.95
C ARG A 49 -18.09 -3.75 1.44
N HIS A 50 -17.85 -2.47 1.73
CA HIS A 50 -16.53 -1.98 2.11
C HIS A 50 -16.55 -1.35 3.51
N PRO A 51 -15.73 -1.82 4.46
CA PRO A 51 -15.83 -1.44 5.88
C PRO A 51 -15.56 0.05 6.14
N PHE A 52 -14.77 0.71 5.28
CA PHE A 52 -14.59 2.17 5.28
C PHE A 52 -15.90 2.97 5.43
N TYR A 53 -16.97 2.55 4.75
CA TYR A 53 -18.24 3.29 4.75
C TYR A 53 -19.04 3.19 6.06
N ALA A 54 -18.61 2.36 7.00
CA ALA A 54 -19.22 2.31 8.33
C ALA A 54 -18.98 3.61 9.13
N HIS A 55 -17.89 4.31 8.84
CA HIS A 55 -17.51 5.54 9.55
C HIS A 55 -17.18 6.70 8.61
N SER A 56 -16.90 6.45 7.33
CA SER A 56 -16.40 7.43 6.38
C SER A 56 -17.23 7.52 5.10
N GLU A 57 -16.92 8.52 4.27
CA GLU A 57 -17.61 8.77 3.00
C GLU A 57 -16.62 8.95 1.85
N ALA A 58 -17.04 8.57 0.65
CA ALA A 58 -16.24 8.72 -0.56
C ALA A 58 -17.15 8.86 -1.79
N ASP A 59 -16.66 9.59 -2.78
CA ASP A 59 -17.30 9.79 -4.09
C ASP A 59 -16.29 9.67 -5.22
N PHE A 60 -16.81 9.38 -6.41
CA PHE A 60 -16.03 9.05 -7.60
C PHE A 60 -16.49 9.90 -8.77
N PHE A 61 -15.54 10.42 -9.53
CA PHE A 61 -15.82 11.30 -10.66
C PHE A 61 -15.16 10.79 -11.93
N LEU A 62 -15.79 11.04 -13.08
CA LEU A 62 -15.21 10.90 -14.41
C LEU A 62 -15.26 12.22 -15.16
N VAL A 63 -14.25 12.45 -16.00
CA VAL A 63 -14.33 13.41 -17.10
C VAL A 63 -14.58 12.64 -18.38
N GLU A 64 -15.61 13.03 -19.12
CA GLU A 64 -16.05 12.38 -20.35
C GLU A 64 -16.13 13.38 -21.50
N GLU A 65 -15.69 12.98 -22.70
CA GLU A 65 -15.95 13.69 -23.95
C GLU A 65 -16.79 12.80 -24.87
N GLY A 66 -18.09 13.10 -24.94
CA GLY A 66 -19.05 12.22 -25.61
C GLY A 66 -19.15 10.87 -24.89
N SER A 67 -18.76 9.79 -25.55
CA SER A 67 -18.76 8.43 -24.98
C SER A 67 -17.40 8.00 -24.41
N GLU A 68 -16.35 8.81 -24.60
CA GLU A 68 -15.00 8.48 -24.18
C GLU A 68 -14.72 9.02 -22.77
N VAL A 69 -14.21 8.15 -21.90
CA VAL A 69 -13.75 8.55 -20.56
C VAL A 69 -12.31 9.02 -20.69
N LEU A 70 -12.03 10.27 -20.34
CA LEU A 70 -10.70 10.89 -20.42
C LEU A 70 -9.97 10.89 -19.07
N GLY A 71 -10.72 10.84 -17.97
CA GLY A 71 -10.14 10.89 -16.64
C GLY A 71 -11.06 10.36 -15.55
N ARG A 72 -10.48 9.96 -14.41
CA ARG A 72 -11.18 9.51 -13.22
C ARG A 72 -10.45 9.96 -11.96
N ILE A 73 -11.20 10.17 -10.88
CA ILE A 73 -10.65 10.43 -9.54
C ILE A 73 -11.64 9.98 -8.48
N ALA A 74 -11.15 9.62 -7.30
CA ALA A 74 -11.95 9.41 -6.10
C ALA A 74 -11.55 10.41 -5.02
N VAL A 75 -12.51 10.84 -4.21
CA VAL A 75 -12.32 11.62 -2.99
C VAL A 75 -12.84 10.85 -1.80
N LEU A 76 -12.12 10.89 -0.68
CA LEU A 76 -12.38 10.12 0.52
C LEU A 76 -12.26 11.02 1.75
N HIS A 77 -13.28 11.10 2.58
CA HIS A 77 -13.16 11.71 3.91
C HIS A 77 -13.08 10.61 4.95
N ASN A 78 -11.85 10.25 5.32
CA ASN A 78 -11.58 9.25 6.35
C ASN A 78 -11.76 9.88 7.74
N ARG A 79 -12.94 9.70 8.34
CA ARG A 79 -13.30 10.33 9.63
C ARG A 79 -12.41 9.87 10.77
N ASN A 80 -12.00 8.60 10.79
CA ASN A 80 -11.08 8.09 11.81
C ASN A 80 -9.72 8.78 11.73
N TYR A 81 -9.19 8.98 10.51
CA TYR A 81 -7.95 9.72 10.30
C TYR A 81 -8.10 11.19 10.74
N SER A 82 -9.17 11.86 10.31
CA SER A 82 -9.44 13.25 10.66
C SER A 82 -9.58 13.46 12.17
N GLN A 83 -10.26 12.55 12.86
CA GLN A 83 -10.40 12.57 14.31
C GLN A 83 -9.07 12.32 15.02
N HIS A 84 -8.32 11.30 14.61
CA HIS A 84 -7.04 10.94 15.22
C HIS A 84 -5.99 12.05 15.10
N HIS A 85 -5.93 12.71 13.95
CA HIS A 85 -4.96 13.78 13.71
C HIS A 85 -5.49 15.18 14.03
N HIS A 86 -6.74 15.31 14.49
CA HIS A 86 -7.40 16.60 14.73
C HIS A 86 -7.34 17.53 13.51
N LYS A 87 -7.63 17.01 12.31
CA LYS A 87 -7.55 17.75 11.04
C LYS A 87 -8.76 17.48 10.14
N GLN A 88 -9.30 18.53 9.53
CA GLN A 88 -10.33 18.41 8.50
C GLN A 88 -9.67 18.16 7.14
N ILE A 89 -9.39 16.89 6.86
CA ILE A 89 -8.61 16.46 5.69
C ILE A 89 -9.31 15.35 4.93
N ALA A 90 -9.38 15.51 3.59
CA ALA A 90 -9.78 14.46 2.66
C ALA A 90 -8.56 13.88 1.94
N PHE A 91 -8.77 12.72 1.35
CA PHE A 91 -7.82 12.09 0.45
C PHE A 91 -8.33 12.03 -0.98
N PHE A 92 -7.43 12.15 -1.95
CA PHE A 92 -7.72 11.74 -3.32
C PHE A 92 -7.09 10.37 -3.61
N TYR A 93 -7.74 9.58 -4.45
CA TYR A 93 -7.25 8.27 -4.88
C TYR A 93 -7.72 7.94 -6.30
N TYR A 94 -7.21 6.84 -6.86
CA TYR A 94 -7.56 6.37 -8.21
C TYR A 94 -7.44 7.42 -9.34
N PHE A 95 -6.72 8.52 -9.11
CA PHE A 95 -6.50 9.54 -10.13
C PHE A 95 -5.84 8.92 -11.35
N GLU A 96 -6.52 9.00 -12.49
CA GLU A 96 -5.99 8.64 -13.81
C GLU A 96 -6.58 9.57 -14.84
N CYS A 97 -5.77 10.07 -15.76
CA CYS A 97 -6.28 10.76 -16.94
C CYS A 97 -5.31 10.67 -18.10
N GLU A 98 -5.77 11.10 -19.28
CA GLU A 98 -4.91 11.46 -20.40
C GLU A 98 -3.86 12.49 -19.96
N ASN A 99 -2.79 12.64 -20.75
CA ASN A 99 -1.82 13.71 -20.57
C ASN A 99 -2.40 15.07 -21.00
N ASP A 100 -3.39 15.53 -20.24
CA ASP A 100 -4.20 16.71 -20.51
C ASP A 100 -4.50 17.45 -19.19
N GLN A 101 -3.94 18.65 -19.05
CA GLN A 101 -4.11 19.47 -17.84
C GLN A 101 -5.56 19.93 -17.64
N GLN A 102 -6.34 20.12 -18.72
CA GLN A 102 -7.73 20.51 -18.60
C GLN A 102 -8.57 19.39 -17.98
N VAL A 103 -8.31 18.14 -18.36
CA VAL A 103 -8.94 16.96 -17.75
C VAL A 103 -8.56 16.84 -16.28
N ALA A 104 -7.27 17.00 -15.95
CA ALA A 104 -6.80 16.96 -14.57
C ALA A 104 -7.45 18.06 -13.72
N ASN A 105 -7.51 19.29 -14.21
CA ASN A 105 -8.14 20.42 -13.51
C ASN A 105 -9.62 20.17 -13.24
N LEU A 106 -10.38 19.64 -14.22
CA LEU A 106 -11.79 19.31 -14.02
C LEU A 106 -12.00 18.25 -12.92
N LEU A 107 -11.12 17.25 -12.83
CA LEU A 107 -11.16 16.23 -11.78
C LEU A 107 -10.82 16.82 -10.40
N PHE A 108 -9.75 17.61 -10.33
CA PHE A 108 -9.30 18.21 -9.06
C PHE A 108 -10.28 19.26 -8.53
N SER A 109 -10.82 20.13 -9.39
CA SER A 109 -11.88 21.07 -9.00
C SER A 109 -13.12 20.36 -8.45
N ALA A 110 -13.50 19.21 -9.03
CA ALA A 110 -14.65 18.46 -8.54
C ALA A 110 -14.47 17.93 -7.11
N ILE A 111 -13.27 17.46 -6.76
CA ILE A 111 -12.99 16.99 -5.39
C ILE A 111 -12.78 18.16 -4.41
N GLU A 112 -12.29 19.30 -4.90
CA GLU A 112 -12.16 20.54 -4.12
C GLU A 112 -13.54 21.11 -3.74
N ASP A 113 -14.47 21.17 -4.69
CA ASP A 113 -15.86 21.54 -4.45
C ASP A 113 -16.53 20.58 -3.45
N TRP A 114 -16.31 19.27 -3.63
CA TRP A 114 -16.84 18.24 -2.74
C TRP A 114 -16.36 18.41 -1.29
N CYS A 115 -15.08 18.78 -1.11
CA CYS A 115 -14.48 19.05 0.19
C CYS A 115 -15.00 20.35 0.80
N THR A 116 -15.10 21.41 0.01
CA THR A 116 -15.57 22.73 0.44
C THR A 116 -17.00 22.67 0.98
N GLN A 117 -17.90 21.94 0.29
CA GLN A 117 -19.27 21.69 0.74
C GLN A 117 -19.36 20.97 2.10
N ARG A 118 -18.29 20.27 2.49
CA ARG A 118 -18.18 19.50 3.74
C ARG A 118 -17.30 20.19 4.79
N LYS A 119 -16.85 21.42 4.54
CA LYS A 119 -15.94 22.18 5.42
C LYS A 119 -14.63 21.42 5.70
N ILE A 120 -14.16 20.68 4.69
CA ILE A 120 -12.84 20.05 4.71
C ILE A 120 -11.83 21.11 4.25
N GLU A 121 -10.72 21.24 4.98
CA GLU A 121 -9.76 22.33 4.82
C GLU A 121 -8.55 21.93 3.98
N GLN A 122 -8.25 20.62 3.90
CA GLN A 122 -7.08 20.09 3.20
C GLN A 122 -7.42 18.87 2.36
N ILE A 123 -6.72 18.70 1.23
CA ILE A 123 -6.75 17.48 0.44
C ILE A 123 -5.34 16.93 0.33
N SER A 124 -5.14 15.64 0.60
CA SER A 124 -3.84 14.96 0.44
C SER A 124 -3.94 13.65 -0.33
N GLY A 125 -2.93 13.26 -1.09
CA GLY A 125 -2.96 11.97 -1.78
C GLY A 125 -1.90 11.83 -2.87
N PRO A 126 -1.89 10.73 -3.62
CA PRO A 126 -2.88 9.64 -3.57
C PRO A 126 -2.85 8.83 -2.26
N ARG A 127 -4.01 8.55 -1.66
CA ARG A 127 -4.14 7.63 -0.52
C ARG A 127 -5.46 6.86 -0.55
N GLY A 128 -5.39 5.54 -0.34
CA GLY A 128 -6.54 4.62 -0.45
C GLY A 128 -7.50 4.61 0.73
N PHE A 129 -8.41 3.62 0.70
CA PHE A 129 -9.49 3.43 1.66
C PHE A 129 -9.00 2.78 2.96
N LEU A 130 -8.09 1.82 2.84
CA LEU A 130 -7.51 1.07 3.95
C LEU A 130 -6.06 1.47 4.17
N ARG A 131 -5.57 1.31 5.40
CA ARG A 131 -4.16 1.59 5.75
C ARG A 131 -3.15 0.76 4.94
N SER A 132 -3.57 -0.40 4.43
CA SER A 132 -2.74 -1.27 3.59
C SER A 132 -2.74 -0.93 2.11
N ASP A 133 -3.60 -0.01 1.67
CA ASP A 133 -3.56 0.44 0.29
C ASP A 133 -2.26 1.22 0.07
N GLY A 134 -1.54 0.90 -1.01
CA GLY A 134 -0.29 1.58 -1.30
C GLY A 134 -0.51 3.08 -1.48
N ILE A 135 0.45 3.86 -0.97
CA ILE A 135 0.34 5.31 -0.81
C ILE A 135 1.21 6.03 -1.86
N GLY A 136 0.78 7.20 -2.30
CA GLY A 136 1.58 8.10 -3.12
C GLY A 136 1.59 7.76 -4.61
N MET A 137 2.02 8.73 -5.39
CA MET A 137 2.21 8.68 -6.84
C MET A 137 3.66 8.34 -7.15
N LEU A 138 3.92 7.40 -8.05
CA LEU A 138 5.26 7.09 -8.52
C LEU A 138 5.86 8.31 -9.23
N ILE A 139 7.02 8.78 -8.75
CA ILE A 139 7.80 9.87 -9.35
C ILE A 139 9.19 9.43 -9.82
N GLU A 140 9.68 8.27 -9.36
CA GLU A 140 10.97 7.70 -9.75
C GLU A 140 10.88 6.17 -9.83
N GLY A 141 11.61 5.56 -10.77
CA GLY A 141 11.65 4.10 -10.96
C GLY A 141 10.58 3.54 -11.91
N PHE A 142 10.20 4.32 -12.93
CA PHE A 142 9.23 3.93 -13.97
C PHE A 142 9.66 2.74 -14.84
N ASP A 143 10.93 2.32 -14.75
CA ASP A 143 11.57 1.21 -15.46
C ASP A 143 11.56 -0.11 -14.66
N GLN A 144 10.81 -0.15 -13.55
CA GLN A 144 10.74 -1.27 -12.62
C GLN A 144 9.30 -1.70 -12.38
N LEU A 145 9.09 -3.00 -12.18
CA LEU A 145 7.81 -3.50 -11.67
C LEU A 145 7.57 -2.96 -10.25
N PRO A 146 6.35 -2.54 -9.89
CA PRO A 146 6.02 -2.15 -8.53
C PRO A 146 6.05 -3.38 -7.61
N ALA A 147 6.20 -3.15 -6.30
CA ALA A 147 5.81 -4.14 -5.30
C ALA A 147 4.29 -4.37 -5.39
N MET A 148 3.83 -5.53 -4.92
CA MET A 148 2.41 -5.86 -4.94
C MET A 148 1.60 -4.87 -4.08
N GLY A 149 0.52 -4.34 -4.67
CA GLY A 149 -0.36 -3.35 -4.03
C GLY A 149 0.15 -1.90 -4.07
N VAL A 150 1.36 -1.66 -4.57
CA VAL A 150 1.94 -0.32 -4.69
C VAL A 150 1.53 0.33 -6.02
N PRO A 151 1.09 1.61 -6.02
CA PRO A 151 0.69 2.30 -7.24
C PRO A 151 1.80 2.41 -8.28
N TYR A 152 1.39 2.33 -9.56
CA TYR A 152 2.22 2.67 -10.72
C TYR A 152 1.41 3.57 -11.63
N ASN A 153 1.94 4.76 -11.91
CA ASN A 153 1.37 5.73 -12.85
C ASN A 153 2.35 6.06 -13.98
N LEU A 154 1.85 6.71 -15.04
CA LEU A 154 2.72 7.21 -16.11
C LEU A 154 3.51 8.45 -15.64
N PRO A 155 4.70 8.71 -16.23
CA PRO A 155 5.58 9.80 -15.76
C PRO A 155 4.95 11.19 -15.77
N TYR A 156 4.03 11.46 -16.69
CA TYR A 156 3.42 12.79 -16.82
C TYR A 156 2.46 13.15 -15.69
N TYR A 157 2.04 12.19 -14.86
CA TYR A 157 1.04 12.42 -13.81
C TYR A 157 1.51 13.44 -12.76
N GLN A 158 2.82 13.45 -12.46
CA GLN A 158 3.41 14.43 -11.55
C GLN A 158 3.07 15.86 -12.00
N ASN A 159 3.31 16.17 -13.28
CA ASN A 159 3.05 17.50 -13.83
C ASN A 159 1.56 17.87 -13.75
N LEU A 160 0.66 16.90 -13.92
CA LEU A 160 -0.77 17.13 -13.88
C LEU A 160 -1.26 17.50 -12.47
N VAL A 161 -0.74 16.80 -11.45
CA VAL A 161 -1.08 17.07 -10.04
C VAL A 161 -0.48 18.41 -9.60
N GLU A 162 0.77 18.69 -9.95
CA GLU A 162 1.43 19.96 -9.67
C GLU A 162 0.75 21.12 -10.39
N GLY A 163 0.33 20.92 -11.64
CA GLY A 163 -0.44 21.89 -12.44
C GLY A 163 -1.84 22.19 -11.88
N ALA A 164 -2.41 21.29 -11.07
CA ALA A 164 -3.66 21.51 -10.34
C ALA A 164 -3.45 22.27 -9.00
N GLY A 165 -2.21 22.68 -8.70
CA GLY A 165 -1.86 23.47 -7.52
C GLY A 165 -1.56 22.64 -6.27
N TYR A 166 -1.33 21.33 -6.41
CA TYR A 166 -0.92 20.47 -5.30
C TYR A 166 0.60 20.49 -5.16
N THR A 167 1.09 20.43 -3.91
CA THR A 167 2.52 20.49 -3.59
C THR A 167 2.98 19.23 -2.87
N LYS A 168 4.30 18.96 -2.85
CA LYS A 168 4.86 17.81 -2.12
C LYS A 168 4.45 17.89 -0.64
N SER A 169 3.85 16.82 -0.13
CA SER A 169 3.69 16.59 1.30
C SER A 169 4.86 15.76 1.85
N HIS A 170 5.03 14.54 1.34
CA HIS A 170 6.09 13.63 1.74
C HIS A 170 6.29 12.50 0.73
N ASP A 171 7.45 11.86 0.77
CA ASP A 171 7.83 10.72 -0.08
C ASP A 171 7.87 9.40 0.71
N HIS A 172 7.63 8.29 0.00
CA HIS A 172 7.86 6.92 0.45
C HIS A 172 8.87 6.26 -0.48
N TYR A 173 9.85 5.56 0.10
CA TYR A 173 10.91 4.91 -0.67
C TYR A 173 10.72 3.40 -0.69
N SER A 174 10.85 2.81 -1.87
CA SER A 174 10.94 1.36 -2.03
C SER A 174 12.28 1.00 -2.68
N GLY A 175 12.85 -0.13 -2.28
CA GLY A 175 14.21 -0.49 -2.66
C GLY A 175 14.52 -1.95 -2.47
N TYR A 176 15.55 -2.44 -3.15
CA TYR A 176 15.96 -3.84 -3.03
C TYR A 176 17.03 -4.01 -1.96
N LEU A 177 16.92 -5.10 -1.20
CA LEU A 177 18.02 -5.60 -0.37
C LEU A 177 19.16 -6.05 -1.29
N ASP A 178 20.28 -5.33 -1.24
CA ASP A 178 21.48 -5.60 -2.05
C ASP A 178 22.58 -6.32 -1.26
N ARG A 179 22.56 -6.19 0.07
CA ARG A 179 23.58 -6.75 0.95
C ARG A 179 22.96 -7.70 1.97
N HIS A 180 23.76 -8.69 2.33
CA HIS A 180 23.47 -9.55 3.48
C HIS A 180 24.04 -8.92 4.75
N PRO A 181 23.39 -9.14 5.91
CA PRO A 181 23.95 -8.69 7.18
C PRO A 181 25.31 -9.34 7.42
N GLU A 182 26.20 -8.60 8.07
CA GLU A 182 27.53 -9.09 8.46
C GLU A 182 27.42 -10.37 9.31
N PRO A 183 28.32 -11.37 9.16
CA PRO A 183 28.22 -12.65 9.89
C PRO A 183 28.09 -12.52 11.41
N PHE A 184 28.62 -11.44 12.00
CA PHE A 184 28.50 -11.17 13.43
C PHE A 184 27.04 -10.89 13.88
N ILE A 185 26.19 -10.34 13.00
CA ILE A 185 24.77 -10.11 13.30
C ILE A 185 24.05 -11.44 13.59
N HIS A 186 24.32 -12.48 12.81
CA HIS A 186 23.78 -13.82 13.06
C HIS A 186 24.27 -14.38 14.39
N LYS A 187 25.53 -14.16 14.76
CA LYS A 187 26.08 -14.59 16.07
C LYS A 187 25.41 -13.86 17.24
N ILE A 188 25.09 -12.57 17.09
CA ILE A 188 24.32 -11.84 18.11
C ILE A 188 22.92 -12.44 18.23
N ALA A 189 22.24 -12.68 17.09
CA ALA A 189 20.90 -13.27 17.07
C ALA A 189 20.87 -14.65 17.77
N GLU A 190 21.84 -15.52 17.50
CA GLU A 190 21.99 -16.81 18.17
C GLU A 190 22.15 -16.67 19.68
N LYS A 191 23.02 -15.76 20.14
CA LYS A 191 23.20 -15.48 21.58
C LYS A 191 21.94 -14.95 22.24
N VAL A 192 21.19 -14.09 21.55
CA VAL A 192 19.93 -13.51 22.02
C VAL A 192 18.88 -14.61 22.20
N LEU A 193 18.79 -15.55 21.26
CA LEU A 193 17.90 -16.72 21.36
C LEU A 193 18.33 -17.67 22.47
N GLN A 194 19.63 -17.91 22.65
CA GLN A 194 20.16 -18.79 23.71
C GLN A 194 19.87 -18.27 25.12
N LYS A 195 19.74 -16.95 25.31
CA LYS A 195 19.33 -16.36 26.59
C LYS A 195 17.87 -16.66 26.96
N GLY A 196 17.06 -17.15 26.01
CA GLY A 196 15.70 -17.62 26.24
C GLY A 196 14.63 -16.53 26.36
N GLN A 197 15.02 -15.25 26.43
CA GLN A 197 14.08 -14.13 26.52
C GLN A 197 13.37 -13.87 25.20
N PHE A 198 14.06 -14.03 24.06
CA PHE A 198 13.49 -13.87 22.74
C PHE A 198 13.20 -15.23 22.09
N GLN A 199 12.10 -15.30 21.35
CA GLN A 199 11.71 -16.47 20.55
C GLN A 199 11.23 -16.05 19.16
N VAL A 200 11.41 -16.92 18.17
CA VAL A 200 10.91 -16.72 16.81
C VAL A 200 9.80 -17.73 16.54
N VAL A 201 8.59 -17.22 16.35
CA VAL A 201 7.44 -18.03 15.94
C VAL A 201 7.45 -18.16 14.42
N ASN A 202 7.53 -19.40 13.96
CA ASN A 202 7.49 -19.76 12.55
C ASN A 202 6.15 -20.40 12.22
N PHE A 203 5.63 -20.13 11.02
CA PHE A 203 4.33 -20.62 10.59
C PHE A 203 4.47 -21.64 9.47
N THR A 204 3.64 -22.69 9.54
CA THR A 204 3.58 -23.75 8.52
C THR A 204 2.23 -23.78 7.81
N SER A 205 1.21 -23.12 8.37
CA SER A 205 -0.13 -23.06 7.78
C SER A 205 -0.80 -21.69 8.00
N ILE A 206 -1.78 -21.39 7.16
CA ILE A 206 -2.63 -20.20 7.27
C ILE A 206 -3.45 -20.22 8.57
N ASN A 207 -3.86 -21.39 9.06
CA ASN A 207 -4.62 -21.53 10.30
C ASN A 207 -3.82 -21.05 11.51
N GLN A 208 -2.52 -21.35 11.56
CA GLN A 208 -1.66 -20.83 12.61
C GLN A 208 -1.57 -19.30 12.54
N LEU A 209 -1.48 -18.70 11.35
CA LEU A 209 -1.48 -17.24 11.23
C LEU A 209 -2.78 -16.61 11.75
N LEU A 210 -3.93 -17.25 11.48
CA LEU A 210 -5.25 -16.77 11.92
C LEU A 210 -5.32 -16.63 13.45
N GLU A 211 -4.70 -17.54 14.20
CA GLU A 211 -4.67 -17.52 15.68
C GLU A 211 -3.89 -16.32 16.23
N TRP A 212 -2.95 -15.77 15.46
CA TRP A 212 -2.10 -14.66 15.87
C TRP A 212 -2.62 -13.29 15.48
N ILE A 213 -3.62 -13.22 14.58
CA ILE A 213 -4.22 -11.96 14.11
C ILE A 213 -4.59 -11.02 15.25
N PRO A 214 -5.31 -11.45 16.32
CA PRO A 214 -5.67 -10.55 17.42
C PRO A 214 -4.47 -9.98 18.17
N ARG A 215 -3.41 -10.78 18.36
CA ARG A 215 -2.19 -10.35 19.05
C ARG A 215 -1.37 -9.38 18.20
N VAL A 216 -1.35 -9.59 16.87
CA VAL A 216 -0.68 -8.70 15.93
C VAL A 216 -1.41 -7.35 15.87
N ASP A 217 -2.74 -7.34 15.92
CA ASP A 217 -3.54 -6.10 15.96
C ASP A 217 -3.14 -5.20 17.13
N GLU A 218 -3.05 -5.78 18.32
CA GLU A 218 -2.68 -5.07 19.54
C GLU A 218 -1.27 -4.46 19.44
N VAL A 219 -0.32 -5.25 18.93
CA VAL A 219 1.07 -4.79 18.76
C VAL A 219 1.18 -3.72 17.70
N GLU A 220 0.43 -3.84 16.61
CA GLU A 220 0.42 -2.85 15.54
C GLU A 220 -0.08 -1.50 16.08
N HIS A 221 -1.16 -1.50 16.86
CA HIS A 221 -1.67 -0.30 17.51
C HIS A 221 -0.63 0.36 18.43
N ARG A 222 0.15 -0.43 19.20
CA ARG A 222 1.22 0.09 20.07
C ARG A 222 2.45 0.56 19.30
N ALA A 223 2.88 -0.21 18.30
CA ALA A 223 4.13 0.02 17.57
C ALA A 223 4.05 1.25 16.66
N PHE A 224 2.89 1.48 16.05
CA PHE A 224 2.71 2.51 15.03
C PHE A 224 1.99 3.76 15.52
N VAL A 225 1.61 3.86 16.80
CA VAL A 225 0.93 5.06 17.34
C VAL A 225 1.69 6.37 17.08
N ASN A 226 3.02 6.31 17.01
CA ASN A 226 3.88 7.45 16.73
C ASN A 226 4.21 7.63 15.24
N ASN A 227 3.73 6.76 14.36
CA ASN A 227 3.92 6.88 12.92
C ASN A 227 3.01 8.00 12.39
N PRO A 228 3.54 9.00 11.65
CA PRO A 228 2.74 10.12 11.15
C PRO A 228 1.52 9.76 10.30
N SER A 229 1.51 8.56 9.70
CA SER A 229 0.41 8.06 8.85
C SER A 229 -0.56 7.14 9.58
N PHE A 230 -0.32 6.81 10.85
CA PHE A 230 -1.14 5.89 11.63
C PHE A 230 -2.47 6.51 12.05
N PHE A 231 -3.51 5.68 12.06
CA PHE A 231 -4.79 5.95 12.69
C PHE A 231 -5.42 4.60 13.08
N PRO A 232 -6.20 4.53 14.16
CA PRO A 232 -6.81 3.29 14.60
C PRO A 232 -7.81 2.78 13.55
N SER A 233 -7.61 1.54 13.10
CA SER A 233 -8.53 0.87 12.18
C SER A 233 -9.67 0.22 12.97
N THR A 234 -10.86 0.17 12.39
CA THR A 234 -11.97 -0.61 12.99
C THR A 234 -11.69 -2.11 12.89
N ALA A 235 -12.31 -2.91 13.75
CA ALA A 235 -12.20 -4.38 13.69
C ALA A 235 -12.55 -4.95 12.30
N ALA A 236 -13.54 -4.37 11.62
CA ALA A 236 -13.94 -4.78 10.27
C ALA A 236 -12.89 -4.42 9.20
N GLU A 237 -12.19 -3.30 9.35
CA GLU A 237 -11.06 -2.92 8.48
C GLU A 237 -9.86 -3.82 8.72
N PHE A 238 -9.55 -4.12 9.98
CA PHE A 238 -8.46 -5.02 10.34
C PHE A 238 -8.73 -6.46 9.87
N GLU A 239 -9.98 -6.93 9.95
CA GLU A 239 -10.39 -8.21 9.37
C GLU A 239 -10.23 -8.21 7.84
N ALA A 240 -10.66 -7.14 7.17
CA ALA A 240 -10.50 -7.01 5.72
C ALA A 240 -9.03 -7.00 5.29
N LEU A 241 -8.18 -6.27 6.03
CA LEU A 241 -6.73 -6.26 5.88
C LEU A 241 -6.16 -7.67 6.01
N SER A 242 -6.48 -8.34 7.12
CA SER A 242 -5.98 -9.68 7.42
C SER A 242 -6.38 -10.69 6.33
N ARG A 243 -7.63 -10.66 5.88
CA ARG A 243 -8.11 -11.52 4.78
C ARG A 243 -7.35 -11.27 3.48
N ASN A 244 -7.05 -10.01 3.15
CA ASN A 244 -6.28 -9.66 1.94
C ASN A 244 -4.84 -10.21 2.02
N ILE A 245 -4.19 -10.07 3.17
CA ILE A 245 -2.85 -10.63 3.40
C ILE A 245 -2.89 -12.16 3.31
N LEU A 246 -3.84 -12.83 3.97
CA LEU A 246 -3.92 -14.29 3.97
C LEU A 246 -4.18 -14.89 2.58
N ALA A 247 -4.87 -14.19 1.68
CA ALA A 247 -5.13 -14.66 0.33
C ALA A 247 -3.83 -14.87 -0.49
N ILE A 248 -2.81 -14.07 -0.21
CA ILE A 248 -1.53 -14.05 -0.93
C ILE A 248 -0.36 -14.54 -0.06
N ALA A 249 -0.57 -14.70 1.25
CA ALA A 249 0.45 -15.12 2.20
C ALA A 249 0.99 -16.53 1.87
N ASP A 250 2.29 -16.66 2.08
CA ASP A 250 2.97 -17.93 2.27
C ASP A 250 3.50 -17.89 3.71
N PRO A 251 3.01 -18.77 4.62
CA PRO A 251 3.36 -18.71 6.04
C PRO A 251 4.86 -18.70 6.34
N ARG A 252 5.68 -19.23 5.43
CA ARG A 252 7.14 -19.30 5.57
C ARG A 252 7.84 -17.95 5.49
N PHE A 253 7.18 -16.93 4.93
CA PHE A 253 7.71 -15.58 4.79
C PHE A 253 7.15 -14.61 5.85
N ILE A 254 6.35 -15.13 6.78
CA ILE A 254 5.83 -14.37 7.92
C ILE A 254 6.50 -14.91 9.18
N LYS A 255 6.96 -14.01 10.05
CA LYS A 255 7.57 -14.35 11.33
C LYS A 255 7.06 -13.42 12.41
N ILE A 256 6.88 -13.96 13.61
CA ILE A 256 6.64 -13.17 14.82
C ILE A 256 7.86 -13.36 15.74
N ILE A 257 8.34 -12.26 16.29
CA ILE A 257 9.38 -12.24 17.31
C ILE A 257 8.68 -12.00 18.64
N GLN A 258 8.86 -12.90 19.60
CA GLN A 258 8.37 -12.74 20.96
C GLN A 258 9.50 -12.36 21.91
N HIS A 259 9.15 -11.66 22.98
CA HIS A 259 9.99 -11.45 24.16
C HIS A 259 9.16 -11.76 25.41
N ASN A 260 9.52 -12.79 26.19
CA ASN A 260 8.76 -13.26 27.37
C ASN A 260 7.24 -13.38 27.10
N ASP A 261 6.87 -14.12 26.05
CA ASP A 261 5.50 -14.35 25.57
C ASP A 261 4.76 -13.16 24.95
N GLU A 262 5.26 -11.93 25.11
CA GLU A 262 4.75 -10.77 24.39
C GLU A 262 5.28 -10.71 22.96
N VAL A 263 4.48 -10.24 22.01
CA VAL A 263 4.95 -10.00 20.64
C VAL A 263 5.84 -8.76 20.67
N ALA A 264 7.12 -8.97 20.39
CA ALA A 264 8.13 -7.92 20.31
C ALA A 264 8.22 -7.30 18.91
N GLY A 265 7.92 -8.07 17.86
CA GLY A 265 8.04 -7.60 16.48
C GLY A 265 7.56 -8.62 15.46
N PHE A 266 7.65 -8.26 14.19
CA PHE A 266 7.18 -9.09 13.08
C PHE A 266 7.95 -8.84 11.78
N ILE A 267 7.89 -9.85 10.92
CA ILE A 267 8.29 -9.79 9.51
C ILE A 267 7.07 -10.25 8.72
N VAL A 268 6.59 -9.42 7.80
CA VAL A 268 5.53 -9.72 6.85
C VAL A 268 6.09 -9.51 5.45
N ALA A 269 6.39 -10.62 4.79
CA ALA A 269 6.82 -10.65 3.41
C ALA A 269 5.95 -11.61 2.60
N TYR A 270 5.82 -11.36 1.31
CA TYR A 270 5.02 -12.16 0.40
C TYR A 270 5.63 -12.21 -0.99
N LEU A 271 5.31 -13.25 -1.73
CA LEU A 271 5.77 -13.41 -3.09
C LEU A 271 5.12 -12.36 -3.98
N ASN A 272 5.94 -11.67 -4.78
CA ASN A 272 5.40 -10.76 -5.78
C ASN A 272 4.70 -11.58 -6.88
N ILE A 273 3.39 -11.37 -7.03
CA ILE A 273 2.55 -12.05 -8.02
C ILE A 273 2.08 -11.12 -9.14
N ASN A 274 2.73 -9.96 -9.31
CA ASN A 274 2.32 -8.95 -10.28
C ASN A 274 2.30 -9.47 -11.72
N ARG A 275 3.20 -10.39 -12.06
CA ARG A 275 3.20 -11.05 -13.37
C ARG A 275 1.91 -11.86 -13.62
N ALA A 276 1.37 -12.54 -12.60
CA ALA A 276 0.09 -13.23 -12.72
C ALA A 276 -1.07 -12.24 -12.92
N LEU A 277 -1.05 -11.09 -12.23
CA LEU A 277 -2.01 -10.02 -12.41
C LEU A 277 -1.97 -9.46 -13.83
N GLN A 278 -0.78 -9.20 -14.37
CA GLN A 278 -0.59 -8.72 -15.74
C GLN A 278 -1.11 -9.73 -16.78
N LEU A 279 -0.70 -11.00 -16.69
CA LEU A 279 -1.12 -12.06 -17.62
C LEU A 279 -2.64 -12.29 -17.59
N SER A 280 -3.23 -12.21 -16.40
CA SER A 280 -4.67 -12.41 -16.21
C SER A 280 -5.52 -11.15 -16.44
N LYS A 281 -4.88 -9.98 -16.66
CA LYS A 281 -5.52 -8.66 -16.68
C LYS A 281 -6.40 -8.43 -15.43
N GLY A 282 -5.94 -8.91 -14.27
CA GLY A 282 -6.67 -8.82 -13.00
C GLY A 282 -7.95 -9.67 -12.92
N ARG A 283 -8.11 -10.70 -13.76
CA ARG A 283 -9.28 -11.59 -13.73
C ARG A 283 -8.90 -12.95 -13.14
N LEU A 284 -9.81 -13.58 -12.39
CA LEU A 284 -9.60 -14.96 -11.91
C LEU A 284 -10.19 -16.01 -12.86
N PHE A 285 -11.34 -15.73 -13.45
CA PHE A 285 -12.07 -16.68 -14.29
C PHE A 285 -12.06 -16.27 -15.77
N PRO A 286 -12.08 -17.24 -16.71
CA PRO A 286 -12.12 -18.68 -16.45
C PRO A 286 -10.75 -19.30 -16.07
N PHE A 287 -9.62 -18.71 -16.50
CA PHE A 287 -8.29 -19.34 -16.35
C PHE A 287 -7.24 -18.48 -15.63
N GLY A 288 -7.62 -17.31 -15.13
CA GLY A 288 -6.70 -16.39 -14.46
C GLY A 288 -6.05 -17.00 -13.21
N TRP A 289 -6.81 -17.77 -12.44
CA TRP A 289 -6.34 -18.49 -11.24
C TRP A 289 -5.11 -19.37 -11.51
N LEU A 290 -4.97 -19.92 -12.72
CA LEU A 290 -3.82 -20.75 -13.09
C LEU A 290 -2.52 -19.94 -13.07
N PHE A 291 -2.54 -18.69 -13.56
CA PHE A 291 -1.38 -17.81 -13.51
C PHE A 291 -0.94 -17.52 -12.07
N TYR A 292 -1.88 -17.33 -11.14
CA TYR A 292 -1.55 -17.13 -9.72
C TYR A 292 -0.91 -18.38 -9.10
N LEU A 293 -1.41 -19.58 -9.39
CA LEU A 293 -0.84 -20.83 -8.88
C LEU A 293 0.57 -21.06 -9.43
N ILE A 294 0.80 -20.75 -10.71
CA ILE A 294 2.12 -20.82 -11.33
C ILE A 294 3.05 -19.82 -10.64
N GLU A 295 2.66 -18.55 -10.53
CA GLU A 295 3.50 -17.49 -9.96
C GLU A 295 3.83 -17.74 -8.48
N LYS A 296 2.89 -18.27 -7.69
CA LYS A 296 3.17 -18.72 -6.31
C LYS A 296 4.32 -19.73 -6.24
N LYS A 297 4.52 -20.56 -7.27
CA LYS A 297 5.62 -21.54 -7.34
C LYS A 297 6.88 -21.02 -8.03
N THR A 298 6.75 -20.04 -8.93
CA THR A 298 7.85 -19.60 -9.80
C THR A 298 8.43 -18.23 -9.47
N SER A 299 7.70 -17.38 -8.73
CA SER A 299 8.15 -16.03 -8.40
C SER A 299 9.52 -16.05 -7.72
N ARG A 300 10.35 -15.08 -8.10
CA ARG A 300 11.74 -14.89 -7.63
C ARG A 300 11.91 -13.56 -6.91
N ILE A 301 10.82 -12.81 -6.72
CA ILE A 301 10.81 -11.52 -6.07
C ILE A 301 9.95 -11.65 -4.81
N LEU A 302 10.49 -11.21 -3.69
CA LEU A 302 9.81 -11.15 -2.42
C LEU A 302 9.55 -9.68 -2.07
N ASP A 303 8.31 -9.31 -1.83
CA ASP A 303 7.98 -7.97 -1.33
C ASP A 303 7.91 -8.05 0.20
N VAL A 304 8.69 -7.22 0.86
CA VAL A 304 8.80 -7.11 2.32
C VAL A 304 8.02 -5.88 2.75
N ASN A 305 6.75 -6.09 3.10
CA ASN A 305 5.78 -5.02 3.37
C ASN A 305 5.87 -4.47 4.80
N GLY A 306 6.23 -5.33 5.76
CA GLY A 306 6.31 -4.94 7.16
C GLY A 306 7.48 -5.61 7.85
N VAL A 307 8.38 -4.80 8.40
CA VAL A 307 9.46 -5.25 9.28
C VAL A 307 9.46 -4.28 10.45
N GLY A 308 9.17 -4.78 11.64
CA GLY A 308 8.98 -3.93 12.81
C GLY A 308 9.38 -4.63 14.09
N LEU A 309 9.93 -3.84 15.02
CA LEU A 309 10.20 -4.23 16.40
C LEU A 309 9.73 -3.08 17.29
N LEU A 310 8.98 -3.40 18.34
CA LEU A 310 8.51 -2.42 19.31
C LEU A 310 9.71 -1.67 19.92
N PRO A 311 9.58 -0.36 20.18
CA PRO A 311 10.66 0.46 20.72
C PRO A 311 11.31 -0.11 21.99
N GLU A 312 10.54 -0.69 22.91
CA GLU A 312 11.05 -1.27 24.16
C GLU A 312 12.01 -2.47 23.96
N TYR A 313 11.94 -3.16 22.82
CA TYR A 313 12.78 -4.32 22.52
C TYR A 313 13.96 -4.00 21.60
N GLN A 314 14.09 -2.73 21.17
CA GLN A 314 15.23 -2.24 20.40
C GLN A 314 16.46 -2.13 21.30
N GLY A 315 17.65 -2.43 20.76
CA GLY A 315 18.91 -2.40 21.51
C GLY A 315 19.18 -3.59 22.44
N LEU A 316 18.16 -4.42 22.76
CA LEU A 316 18.32 -5.67 23.53
C LEU A 316 18.85 -6.85 22.69
N GLY A 317 19.37 -6.57 21.48
CA GLY A 317 19.71 -7.57 20.47
C GLY A 317 18.53 -7.97 19.56
N GLY A 318 17.33 -7.45 19.81
CA GLY A 318 16.15 -7.69 18.97
C GLY A 318 16.32 -7.26 17.51
N ASN A 319 17.03 -6.15 17.24
CA ASN A 319 17.35 -5.73 15.86
C ASN A 319 18.24 -6.75 15.15
N ALA A 320 19.25 -7.30 15.82
CA ALA A 320 20.12 -8.31 15.24
C ALA A 320 19.35 -9.61 14.94
N LEU A 321 18.42 -9.99 15.82
CA LEU A 321 17.51 -11.10 15.60
C LEU A 321 16.61 -10.85 14.38
N LEU A 322 15.96 -9.68 14.31
CA LEU A 322 15.11 -9.28 13.19
C LEU A 322 15.87 -9.33 11.85
N TYR A 323 17.08 -8.77 11.81
CA TYR A 323 17.92 -8.75 10.60
C TYR A 323 18.35 -10.16 10.18
N SER A 324 18.73 -10.99 11.15
CA SER A 324 19.08 -12.39 10.89
C SER A 324 17.86 -13.18 10.37
N GLU A 325 16.67 -12.96 10.93
CA GLU A 325 15.46 -13.66 10.50
C GLU A 325 14.95 -13.19 9.14
N LEU A 326 15.11 -11.90 8.81
CA LEU A 326 14.84 -11.34 7.49
C LEU A 326 15.78 -11.94 6.44
N ASP A 327 17.08 -12.02 6.73
CA ASP A 327 18.06 -12.65 5.83
C ASP A 327 17.75 -14.14 5.60
N LYS A 328 17.31 -14.87 6.63
CA LYS A 328 16.86 -16.26 6.45
C LYS A 328 15.64 -16.37 5.53
N VAL A 329 14.70 -15.42 5.60
CA VAL A 329 13.51 -15.37 4.73
C VAL A 329 13.91 -15.11 3.27
N THR A 330 14.83 -14.17 3.05
CA THR A 330 15.27 -13.78 1.71
C THR A 330 16.20 -14.83 1.07
N ARG A 331 16.93 -15.62 1.86
CA ARG A 331 17.79 -16.74 1.40
C ARG A 331 17.05 -18.00 0.94
N SER A 332 15.72 -17.99 0.87
CA SER A 332 15.00 -19.14 0.31
C SER A 332 15.44 -19.41 -1.14
N THR A 333 15.64 -20.68 -1.51
CA THR A 333 16.48 -21.10 -2.66
C THR A 333 16.13 -20.48 -4.02
N ARG A 334 14.90 -20.01 -4.23
CA ARG A 334 14.45 -19.43 -5.51
C ARG A 334 14.38 -17.90 -5.53
N ILE A 335 14.42 -17.25 -4.37
CA ILE A 335 14.29 -15.79 -4.28
C ILE A 335 15.60 -15.16 -4.71
N LYS A 336 15.52 -14.21 -5.64
CA LYS A 336 16.66 -13.50 -6.21
C LYS A 336 16.70 -12.03 -5.80
N LYS A 337 15.55 -11.46 -5.48
CA LYS A 337 15.41 -10.06 -5.07
C LYS A 337 14.38 -9.97 -3.96
N ALA A 338 14.66 -9.16 -2.96
CA ALA A 338 13.71 -8.81 -1.92
C ALA A 338 13.56 -7.29 -1.90
N GLU A 339 12.34 -6.80 -2.06
CA GLU A 339 12.02 -5.38 -2.11
C GLU A 339 11.43 -4.94 -0.76
N ILE A 340 12.06 -3.98 -0.09
CA ILE A 340 11.45 -3.25 1.01
C ILE A 340 10.46 -2.24 0.44
N VAL A 341 9.24 -2.26 0.97
CA VAL A 341 8.11 -1.51 0.42
C VAL A 341 7.80 -0.27 1.25
N GLN A 342 7.71 0.88 0.58
CA GLN A 342 7.14 2.15 1.07
C GLN A 342 7.59 2.60 2.48
N VAL A 343 8.90 2.78 2.66
CA VAL A 343 9.48 3.43 3.86
C VAL A 343 9.19 4.93 3.81
N ASP A 344 8.40 5.42 4.77
CA ASP A 344 8.06 6.85 4.91
C ASP A 344 9.31 7.69 5.19
N GLU A 345 9.56 8.74 4.40
CA GLU A 345 10.73 9.62 4.57
C GLU A 345 10.81 10.29 5.95
N ARG A 346 9.66 10.45 6.62
CA ARG A 346 9.55 11.05 7.96
C ARG A 346 9.88 10.04 9.07
N ASN A 347 9.88 8.75 8.77
CA ASN A 347 10.33 7.70 9.68
C ASN A 347 11.85 7.52 9.60
N LEU A 348 12.58 8.49 10.15
CA LEU A 348 14.06 8.54 10.08
C LEU A 348 14.73 7.27 10.64
N ARG A 349 14.13 6.64 11.65
CA ARG A 349 14.66 5.41 12.26
C ARG A 349 14.58 4.23 11.30
N SER A 350 13.38 3.97 10.75
CA SER A 350 13.20 2.90 9.76
C SER A 350 14.08 3.12 8.53
N LYS A 351 14.20 4.37 8.06
CA LYS A 351 15.09 4.72 6.95
C LYS A 351 16.57 4.41 7.26
N ALA A 352 17.03 4.70 8.47
CA ALA A 352 18.39 4.36 8.90
C ALA A 352 18.61 2.85 9.02
N ASP A 353 17.64 2.11 9.56
CA ASP A 353 17.68 0.64 9.65
C ASP A 353 17.75 -0.01 8.27
N MET A 354 17.02 0.52 7.29
CA MET A 354 17.10 0.04 5.90
C MET A 354 18.48 0.32 5.26
N GLY A 355 19.11 1.44 5.61
CA GLY A 355 20.50 1.71 5.22
C GLY A 355 21.47 0.66 5.78
N ASN A 356 21.30 0.27 7.05
CA ASN A 356 22.11 -0.78 7.70
C ASN A 356 21.88 -2.17 7.09
N LEU A 357 20.67 -2.43 6.61
CA LEU A 357 20.32 -3.65 5.86
C LEU A 357 20.82 -3.63 4.40
N GLY A 358 21.47 -2.55 3.95
CA GLY A 358 21.98 -2.42 2.59
C GLY A 358 20.88 -2.31 1.54
N VAL A 359 19.75 -1.69 1.90
CA VAL A 359 18.67 -1.39 0.96
C VAL A 359 19.13 -0.29 0.01
N ILE A 360 19.01 -0.54 -1.29
CA ILE A 360 19.18 0.47 -2.33
C ILE A 360 17.80 0.92 -2.77
N PHE A 361 17.39 2.12 -2.33
CA PHE A 361 16.15 2.74 -2.77
C PHE A 361 16.21 3.07 -4.26
N SER A 362 15.22 2.61 -5.01
CA SER A 362 15.18 2.72 -6.47
C SER A 362 13.82 3.19 -7.00
N LYS A 363 12.83 3.36 -6.11
CA LYS A 363 11.49 3.87 -6.40
C LYS A 363 11.08 4.87 -5.34
N THR A 364 10.45 5.95 -5.79
CA THR A 364 9.93 7.01 -4.92
C THR A 364 8.46 7.25 -5.24
N HIS A 365 7.63 7.20 -4.19
CA HIS A 365 6.20 7.51 -4.24
C HIS A 365 5.91 8.78 -3.45
N ARG A 366 5.40 9.81 -4.12
CA ARG A 366 5.10 11.10 -3.52
C ARG A 366 3.63 11.23 -3.13
N THR A 367 3.39 11.62 -1.90
CA THR A 367 2.12 12.17 -1.45
C THR A 367 2.13 13.68 -1.65
N TYR A 368 1.06 14.20 -2.21
CA TYR A 368 0.80 15.61 -2.43
C TYR A 368 -0.22 16.16 -1.41
N ILE A 369 -0.24 17.48 -1.26
CA ILE A 369 -1.20 18.20 -0.41
C ILE A 369 -1.59 19.55 -1.03
N LYS A 370 -2.82 19.98 -0.78
CA LYS A 370 -3.34 21.31 -1.09
C LYS A 370 -4.24 21.78 0.05
N ASP A 371 -4.03 23.02 0.49
CA ASP A 371 -4.91 23.72 1.42
C ASP A 371 -6.04 24.40 0.64
N LEU A 372 -7.28 24.21 1.09
CA LEU A 372 -8.48 24.82 0.48
C LEU A 372 -8.84 26.15 1.14
N SER A 373 -8.28 26.43 2.32
CA SER A 373 -8.56 27.63 3.13
C SER A 373 -7.87 28.91 2.62
N SER A 374 -7.42 28.94 1.36
CA SER A 374 -6.63 30.01 0.76
C SER A 374 -7.21 30.46 -0.59
N SER A 375 -8.49 30.81 -0.63
CA SER A 375 -9.13 31.46 -1.79
C SER A 375 -9.98 32.63 -1.35
#